data_AF-A0A7X6YWT4-F1
#
_entry.id   AF-A0A7X6YWT4-F1
#
_cell.length_a   1.000
_cell.length_b   1.000
_cell.length_c   1.000
_cell.angle_alpha   90.00
_cell.angle_beta   90.00
_cell.angle_gamma   90.00
#
_symmetry.space_group_name_H-M   'P 1'
#
loop_
_entity.id
_entity.type
_entity.pdbx_description
1 polymer ?
#
loop_
_entity_poly.entity_id
_entity_poly.type
_entity_poly.pdbx_seq_one_letter_code
_entity_poly.pdbx_strand_id
1 'polypeptide(L)'
;MAVHSAPVDFAGEIGDLFLQRTRLCLWTGTVFFLLFALLDFLSCRPLFCLFLSYRLAFVAVILLFLLRLGRPGGVRYAPALMWAAMLLGTLTIALMAVALGGFASGYYVGILLMIAGGVPALPLTGRQALVLGALMFLVYFLTVSLGSPVPAAADLARLAGNSFFFALIVL
;
A
#
# COMPACT_ATOMS: atom_id res chain seq x y z
N MET A 1 40.69 30.37 -15.48
CA MET A 1 40.04 29.08 -15.24
C MET A 1 38.53 29.29 -15.23
N ALA A 2 37.88 29.08 -16.38
CA ALA A 2 36.42 29.18 -16.47
C ALA A 2 35.82 27.89 -15.89
N VAL A 3 35.15 28.00 -14.74
CA VAL A 3 34.30 26.94 -14.21
C VAL A 3 33.10 26.85 -15.14
N HIS A 4 33.16 25.89 -16.06
CA HIS A 4 32.04 25.53 -16.92
C HIS A 4 31.01 24.84 -16.03
N SER A 5 30.15 25.62 -15.38
CA SER A 5 28.97 25.12 -14.69
C SER A 5 28.05 24.51 -15.73
N ALA A 6 28.18 23.20 -15.96
CA ALA A 6 27.20 22.43 -16.70
C ALA A 6 25.82 22.75 -16.09
N PRO A 7 24.79 23.01 -16.91
CA PRO A 7 23.45 23.20 -16.39
C PRO A 7 23.09 21.93 -15.60
N VAL A 8 22.95 22.09 -14.28
CA VAL A 8 22.50 21.01 -13.40
C VAL A 8 21.13 20.58 -13.93
N ASP A 9 21.06 19.36 -14.45
CA ASP A 9 19.82 18.80 -14.98
C ASP A 9 18.93 18.36 -13.80
N PHE A 10 18.31 19.37 -13.17
CA PHE A 10 17.43 19.20 -12.01
C PHE A 10 16.28 18.22 -12.29
N ALA A 11 15.84 18.09 -13.55
CA ALA A 11 14.78 17.16 -13.93
C ALA A 11 15.25 15.70 -13.85
N GLY A 12 16.50 15.42 -14.25
CA GLY A 12 17.14 14.11 -14.11
C GLY A 12 17.32 13.70 -12.64
N GLU A 13 17.86 14.60 -11.81
CA GLU A 13 18.09 14.33 -10.39
C GLU A 13 16.80 14.03 -9.61
N ILE A 14 15.71 14.77 -9.89
CA ILE A 14 14.40 14.51 -9.26
C ILE A 14 13.85 13.14 -9.68
N GLY A 15 14.05 12.73 -10.94
CA GLY A 15 13.64 11.42 -11.43
C GLY A 15 14.35 10.27 -10.73
N ASP A 16 15.66 10.40 -10.52
CA ASP A 16 16.47 9.38 -9.85
C ASP A 16 16.14 9.28 -8.36
N LEU A 17 15.90 10.42 -7.69
CA LEU A 17 15.42 10.44 -6.31
C LEU A 17 14.04 9.76 -6.18
N PHE A 18 13.14 9.99 -7.14
CA PHE A 18 11.82 9.33 -7.17
C PHE A 18 11.97 7.82 -7.33
N LEU A 19 12.85 7.38 -8.23
CA LEU A 19 13.16 5.97 -8.47
C LEU A 19 13.71 5.30 -7.21
N GLN A 20 14.66 5.94 -6.53
CA GLN A 20 15.31 5.41 -5.34
C GLN A 20 14.31 5.28 -4.18
N ARG A 21 13.49 6.30 -3.93
CA ARG A 21 12.44 6.25 -2.89
C ARG A 21 11.37 5.21 -3.20
N THR A 22 10.97 5.11 -4.48
CA THR A 22 10.01 4.07 -4.94
C THR A 22 10.56 2.68 -4.69
N ARG A 23 11.82 2.42 -5.07
CA ARG A 23 12.49 1.13 -4.82
C ARG A 23 12.58 0.82 -3.33
N LEU A 24 12.97 1.80 -2.52
CA LEU A 24 13.04 1.63 -1.07
C LEU A 24 11.67 1.26 -0.50
N CYS A 25 10.62 1.97 -0.89
CA CYS A 25 9.26 1.70 -0.42
C CYS A 25 8.73 0.33 -0.87
N LEU A 26 9.01 -0.10 -2.11
CA LEU A 26 8.64 -1.44 -2.59
C LEU A 26 9.39 -2.56 -1.84
N TRP A 27 10.68 -2.36 -1.57
CA TRP A 27 11.48 -3.29 -0.76
C TRP A 27 10.98 -3.37 0.68
N THR A 28 10.78 -2.22 1.31
CA THR A 28 10.23 -2.11 2.66
C THR A 28 8.86 -2.79 2.74
N GLY A 29 7.96 -2.53 1.77
CA GLY A 29 6.67 -3.19 1.68
C GLY A 29 6.78 -4.71 1.57
N THR A 30 7.72 -5.21 0.77
CA THR A 30 7.98 -6.66 0.64
C THR A 30 8.41 -7.28 1.97
N VAL A 31 9.35 -6.65 2.67
CA VAL A 31 9.85 -7.13 3.98
C VAL A 31 8.74 -7.10 5.02
N PHE A 32 8.00 -6.00 5.15
CA PHE A 32 6.88 -5.88 6.09
C PHE A 32 5.77 -6.89 5.78
N PHE A 33 5.42 -7.10 4.52
CA PHE A 33 4.41 -8.10 4.15
C PHE A 33 4.80 -9.52 4.55
N LEU A 34 6.09 -9.87 4.43
CA LEU A 34 6.61 -11.17 4.89
C LEU A 34 6.67 -11.26 6.41
N LEU A 35 7.07 -10.19 7.10
CA LEU A 35 7.10 -10.15 8.56
C LEU A 35 5.69 -10.29 9.15
N PHE A 36 4.69 -9.68 8.52
CA PHE A 36 3.30 -9.85 8.92
C PHE A 36 2.78 -11.27 8.68
N ALA A 37 3.33 -12.02 7.73
CA ALA A 37 2.99 -13.44 7.60
C ALA A 37 3.38 -14.22 8.87
N LEU A 38 4.50 -13.85 9.53
CA LEU A 38 4.89 -14.45 10.80
C LEU A 38 3.89 -14.12 11.92
N LEU A 39 3.35 -12.90 11.92
CA LEU A 39 2.30 -12.50 12.86
C LEU A 39 1.01 -13.31 12.60
N ASP A 40 0.63 -13.51 11.34
CA ASP A 40 -0.54 -14.31 10.96
C ASP A 40 -0.41 -15.77 11.41
N PHE A 41 0.81 -16.32 11.41
CA PHE A 41 1.09 -17.66 11.94
C PHE A 41 0.79 -17.77 13.44
N LEU A 42 1.01 -16.70 14.19
CA LEU A 42 0.73 -16.65 15.63
C LEU A 42 -0.75 -16.37 15.92
N SER A 43 -1.36 -15.43 15.19
CA SER A 43 -2.71 -14.95 15.47
C SER A 43 -3.83 -15.76 14.81
N CYS A 44 -3.60 -16.34 13.63
CA CYS A 44 -4.66 -16.93 12.78
C CYS A 44 -4.22 -18.23 12.10
N ARG A 45 -3.82 -19.22 12.89
CA ARG A 45 -3.42 -20.57 12.42
C ARG A 45 -4.35 -21.22 11.37
N PRO A 46 -5.69 -21.22 11.50
CA PRO A 46 -6.53 -21.95 10.56
C PRO A 46 -6.61 -21.32 9.16
N LEU A 47 -6.41 -19.99 9.05
CA LEU A 47 -6.44 -19.26 7.78
C LEU A 47 -5.03 -18.94 7.24
N PHE A 48 -3.98 -19.42 7.92
CA PHE A 48 -2.60 -19.08 7.62
C PHE A 48 -2.21 -19.38 6.17
N CYS A 49 -2.58 -20.54 5.63
CA CYS A 49 -2.23 -20.90 4.23
C CYS A 49 -2.90 -19.97 3.20
N LEU A 50 -4.14 -19.54 3.47
CA LEU A 50 -4.86 -18.58 2.62
C LEU A 50 -4.18 -17.21 2.65
N PHE A 51 -3.79 -16.77 3.85
CA PHE A 51 -3.13 -15.48 4.05
C PHE A 51 -1.71 -15.45 3.49
N LEU A 52 -0.98 -16.55 3.65
CA LEU A 52 0.33 -16.71 3.05
C LEU A 52 0.24 -16.70 1.53
N SER A 53 -0.75 -17.34 0.92
CA SER A 53 -0.89 -17.34 -0.55
C SER A 53 -1.20 -15.95 -1.09
N TYR A 54 -2.08 -15.18 -0.44
CA TYR A 54 -2.33 -13.79 -0.79
C TYR A 54 -1.08 -12.92 -0.68
N ARG A 55 -0.30 -13.06 0.40
CA ARG A 55 0.96 -12.32 0.58
C ARG A 55 2.01 -12.72 -0.45
N LEU A 56 2.17 -14.01 -0.75
CA LEU A 56 3.11 -14.49 -1.76
C LEU A 56 2.73 -14.00 -3.16
N ALA A 57 1.44 -13.99 -3.49
CA ALA A 57 0.95 -13.43 -4.76
C ALA A 57 1.27 -11.94 -4.86
N PHE A 58 1.02 -11.16 -3.79
CA PHE A 58 1.38 -9.74 -3.76
C PHE A 58 2.89 -9.52 -3.91
N VAL A 59 3.71 -10.24 -3.14
CA VAL A 59 5.17 -10.15 -3.21
C VAL A 59 5.68 -10.50 -4.61
N ALA A 60 5.14 -11.53 -5.25
CA ALA A 60 5.50 -11.88 -6.63
C ALA A 60 5.20 -10.73 -7.62
N VAL A 61 4.06 -10.04 -7.46
CA VAL A 61 3.73 -8.85 -8.27
C VAL A 61 4.69 -7.69 -7.99
N ILE A 62 5.05 -7.45 -6.73
CA ILE A 62 6.01 -6.40 -6.36
C ILE A 62 7.41 -6.69 -6.91
N LEU A 63 7.85 -7.95 -6.86
CA LEU A 63 9.10 -8.37 -7.49
C LEU A 63 9.08 -8.13 -9.00
N LEU A 64 7.96 -8.43 -9.67
CA LEU A 64 7.78 -8.12 -11.09
C LEU A 64 7.88 -6.60 -11.35
N PHE A 65 7.29 -5.77 -10.49
CA PHE A 65 7.39 -4.31 -10.59
C PHE A 65 8.83 -3.83 -10.40
N LEU A 66 9.57 -4.38 -9.43
CA LEU A 66 10.99 -4.08 -9.22
C LEU A 66 11.85 -4.47 -10.42
N LEU A 67 11.62 -5.64 -11.01
CA LEU A 67 12.31 -6.08 -12.23
C LEU A 67 12.04 -5.14 -13.41
N ARG A 68 10.79 -4.68 -13.58
CA ARG A 68 10.42 -3.70 -14.61
C ARG A 68 11.06 -2.34 -14.36
N LEU A 69 11.15 -1.92 -13.10
CA LEU A 69 11.76 -0.67 -12.67
C LEU A 69 13.30 -0.68 -12.80
N GLY A 70 13.91 -1.87 -12.93
CA GLY A 70 15.34 -2.06 -13.20
C GLY A 70 15.76 -1.81 -14.65
N ARG A 71 14.82 -1.71 -15.59
CA ARG A 71 15.12 -1.52 -17.02
C ARG A 71 15.36 -0.04 -17.38
N PRO A 72 16.20 0.26 -18.39
CA PRO A 72 16.34 1.62 -18.91
C PRO A 72 14.97 2.12 -19.41
N GLY A 73 14.48 3.22 -18.84
CA GLY A 73 13.13 3.76 -19.07
C GLY A 73 12.10 3.44 -17.97
N GLY A 74 12.45 2.67 -16.95
CA GLY A 74 11.57 2.34 -15.82
C GLY A 74 11.10 3.56 -15.01
N VAL A 75 11.87 4.65 -15.01
CA VAL A 75 11.58 5.90 -14.26
C VAL A 75 10.21 6.47 -14.61
N ARG A 76 9.82 6.40 -15.89
CA ARG A 76 8.52 6.90 -16.36
C ARG A 76 7.33 6.15 -15.75
N TYR A 77 7.52 4.89 -15.38
CA TYR A 77 6.48 4.04 -14.81
C TYR A 77 6.50 4.01 -13.29
N ALA A 78 7.51 4.58 -12.63
CA ALA A 78 7.67 4.53 -11.18
C ALA A 78 6.42 5.02 -10.41
N PRO A 79 5.79 6.17 -10.76
CA PRO A 79 4.59 6.63 -10.06
C PRO A 79 3.40 5.67 -10.25
N ALA A 80 3.18 5.18 -11.47
CA ALA A 80 2.08 4.27 -11.78
C ALA A 80 2.24 2.91 -11.06
N LEU A 81 3.46 2.36 -11.03
CA LEU A 81 3.78 1.13 -10.31
C LEU A 81 3.59 1.30 -8.80
N MET A 82 3.91 2.47 -8.27
CA MET A 82 3.68 2.76 -6.85
C MET A 82 2.19 2.81 -6.52
N TRP A 83 1.40 3.52 -7.31
CA TRP A 83 -0.06 3.56 -7.13
C TRP A 83 -0.67 2.16 -7.21
N ALA A 84 -0.26 1.38 -8.22
CA ALA A 84 -0.68 0.00 -8.36
C ALA A 84 -0.28 -0.86 -7.15
N ALA A 85 0.95 -0.73 -6.65
CA ALA A 85 1.43 -1.46 -5.47
C ALA A 85 0.63 -1.13 -4.21
N MET A 86 0.35 0.16 -3.96
CA MET A 86 -0.41 0.62 -2.80
C MET A 86 -1.86 0.14 -2.84
N LEU A 87 -2.52 0.25 -4.00
CA LEU A 87 -3.89 -0.22 -4.18
C LEU A 87 -3.99 -1.74 -4.12
N LEU A 88 -3.06 -2.46 -4.74
CA LEU A 88 -3.04 -3.93 -4.72
C LEU A 88 -2.75 -4.46 -3.32
N GLY A 89 -1.84 -3.82 -2.58
CA GLY A 89 -1.57 -4.18 -1.18
C GLY A 89 -2.79 -3.93 -0.31
N THR A 90 -3.48 -2.81 -0.51
CA THR A 90 -4.75 -2.50 0.16
C THR A 90 -5.82 -3.54 -0.13
N LEU A 91 -5.98 -3.91 -1.41
CA LEU A 91 -6.92 -4.95 -1.83
C LEU A 91 -6.59 -6.30 -1.17
N THR A 92 -5.30 -6.66 -1.14
CA THR A 92 -4.82 -7.91 -0.51
C THR A 92 -5.20 -7.93 0.97
N ILE A 93 -4.93 -6.86 1.71
CA ILE A 93 -5.27 -6.74 3.13
C ILE A 93 -6.80 -6.72 3.33
N ALA A 94 -7.55 -6.06 2.44
CA ALA A 94 -9.01 -6.00 2.50
C ALA A 94 -9.65 -7.38 2.28
N LEU A 95 -9.12 -8.20 1.37
CA LEU A 95 -9.56 -9.59 1.18
C LEU A 95 -9.30 -10.45 2.44
N MET A 96 -8.17 -10.23 3.11
CA MET A 96 -7.88 -10.89 4.39
C MET A 96 -8.85 -10.42 5.50
N ALA A 97 -9.21 -9.14 5.51
CA ALA A 97 -10.21 -8.60 6.43
C ALA A 97 -11.58 -9.26 6.22
N VAL A 98 -12.02 -9.43 4.97
CA VAL A 98 -13.26 -10.15 4.62
C VAL A 98 -13.24 -11.58 5.18
N ALA A 99 -12.15 -12.32 4.96
CA ALA A 99 -12.01 -13.70 5.44
C ALA A 99 -12.08 -13.85 6.98
N LEU A 100 -11.82 -12.77 7.74
CA LEU A 100 -11.82 -12.73 9.20
C LEU A 100 -13.10 -12.13 9.83
N GLY A 101 -14.13 -11.85 9.02
CA GLY A 101 -15.37 -11.24 9.51
C GLY A 101 -15.50 -9.75 9.20
N GLY A 102 -14.83 -9.26 8.15
CA GLY A 102 -15.08 -7.96 7.56
C GLY A 102 -14.66 -6.78 8.45
N PHE A 103 -15.62 -5.90 8.78
CA PHE A 103 -15.38 -4.66 9.52
C PHE A 103 -14.90 -4.86 10.96
N ALA A 104 -15.07 -6.07 11.51
CA ALA A 104 -14.56 -6.42 12.84
C ALA A 104 -13.06 -6.78 12.84
N SER A 105 -12.46 -6.98 11.67
CA SER A 105 -11.08 -7.44 11.55
C SER A 105 -10.08 -6.30 11.81
N GLY A 106 -9.09 -6.55 12.66
CA GLY A 106 -7.97 -5.63 12.92
C GLY A 106 -7.06 -5.38 11.70
N TYR A 107 -7.30 -6.05 10.57
CA TYR A 107 -6.50 -5.91 9.36
C TYR A 107 -6.59 -4.52 8.72
N TYR A 108 -7.62 -3.72 9.04
CA TYR A 108 -7.66 -2.30 8.61
C TYR A 108 -6.43 -1.52 9.12
N VAL A 109 -5.88 -1.89 10.28
CA VAL A 109 -4.64 -1.29 10.83
C VAL A 109 -3.46 -1.51 9.88
N GLY A 110 -3.41 -2.65 9.18
CA GLY A 110 -2.39 -2.90 8.15
C GLY A 110 -2.46 -1.89 7.00
N ILE A 111 -3.67 -1.50 6.60
CA ILE A 111 -3.87 -0.48 5.56
C ILE A 111 -3.46 0.90 6.09
N LEU A 112 -3.81 1.23 7.33
CA LEU A 112 -3.37 2.47 7.97
C LEU A 112 -1.84 2.56 8.07
N LEU A 113 -1.16 1.46 8.41
CA LEU A 113 0.29 1.38 8.42
C LEU A 113 0.89 1.57 7.02
N MET A 114 0.25 1.03 5.98
CA MET A 114 0.66 1.29 4.60
C MET A 114 0.53 2.78 4.24
N ILE A 115 -0.56 3.44 4.61
CA ILE A 115 -0.76 4.87 4.33
C ILE A 115 0.27 5.69 5.12
N ALA A 116 0.34 5.49 6.44
CA ALA A 116 1.22 6.26 7.33
C ALA A 116 2.72 6.03 7.05
N GLY A 117 3.11 4.82 6.63
CA GLY A 117 4.51 4.51 6.30
C GLY A 117 4.86 4.80 4.84
N GLY A 118 3.96 4.49 3.90
CA GLY A 118 4.21 4.57 2.46
C GLY A 118 4.05 5.97 1.88
N VAL A 119 3.02 6.71 2.28
CA VAL A 119 2.73 8.04 1.71
C VAL A 119 3.83 9.06 2.04
N PRO A 120 4.33 9.19 3.28
CA PRO A 120 5.39 10.15 3.60
C PRO A 120 6.75 9.79 3.01
N ALA A 121 7.02 8.50 2.77
CA ALA A 121 8.25 8.04 2.15
C ALA A 121 8.35 8.43 0.66
N LEU A 122 7.21 8.74 0.04
CA LEU A 122 7.13 9.09 -1.37
C LEU A 122 7.11 10.61 -1.54
N PRO A 123 7.77 11.15 -2.59
CA PRO A 123 7.68 12.56 -2.94
C PRO A 123 6.35 12.85 -3.67
N LEU A 124 5.22 12.50 -3.06
CA LEU A 124 3.89 12.78 -3.58
C LEU A 124 3.50 14.21 -3.24
N THR A 125 2.80 14.87 -4.15
CA THR A 125 2.13 16.14 -3.82
C THR A 125 0.99 15.88 -2.83
N GLY A 126 0.66 16.84 -1.97
CA GLY A 126 -0.42 16.67 -0.99
C GLY A 126 -1.76 16.25 -1.62
N ARG A 127 -2.07 16.76 -2.82
CA ARG A 127 -3.25 16.32 -3.60
C ARG A 127 -3.17 14.85 -4.02
N GLN A 128 -2.01 14.39 -4.50
CA GLN A 128 -1.82 12.99 -4.90
C GLN A 128 -1.88 12.05 -3.69
N ALA A 129 -1.31 12.44 -2.56
CA ALA A 129 -1.40 11.71 -1.30
C ALA A 129 -2.86 11.55 -0.84
N LEU A 130 -3.63 12.63 -0.86
CA LEU A 130 -5.05 12.63 -0.50
C LEU A 130 -5.87 11.75 -1.44
N VAL A 131 -5.67 11.87 -2.76
CA VAL A 131 -6.36 11.02 -3.75
C VAL A 131 -6.00 9.55 -3.56
N LEU A 132 -4.72 9.23 -3.35
CA LEU A 132 -4.29 7.85 -3.14
C LEU A 132 -4.88 7.26 -1.85
N GLY A 133 -4.86 8.02 -0.74
CA GLY A 133 -5.46 7.61 0.52
C GLY A 133 -6.98 7.39 0.40
N ALA A 134 -7.68 8.29 -0.29
CA ALA A 134 -9.11 8.15 -0.56
C ALA A 134 -9.42 6.92 -1.43
N LEU A 135 -8.59 6.64 -2.46
CA LEU A 135 -8.74 5.43 -3.27
C LEU A 135 -8.47 4.15 -2.47
N MET A 136 -7.46 4.14 -1.60
CA MET A 136 -7.20 3.01 -0.70
C MET A 136 -8.39 2.77 0.25
N PHE A 137 -8.95 3.83 0.83
CA PHE A 137 -10.16 3.74 1.63
C PHE A 137 -11.35 3.19 0.82
N LEU A 138 -11.55 3.68 -0.41
CA LEU A 138 -12.61 3.19 -1.29
C LEU A 138 -12.45 1.70 -1.60
N VAL A 139 -11.23 1.26 -1.92
CA VAL A 139 -10.93 -0.17 -2.16
C VAL A 139 -11.25 -1.00 -0.94
N TYR A 140 -10.84 -0.57 0.26
CA TYR A 140 -11.18 -1.24 1.51
C TYR A 140 -12.70 -1.30 1.72
N PHE A 141 -13.38 -0.16 1.65
CA PHE A 141 -14.80 -0.06 1.89
C PHE A 141 -15.61 -0.92 0.92
N LEU A 142 -15.31 -0.86 -0.37
CA LEU A 142 -16.00 -1.65 -1.40
C LEU A 142 -15.72 -3.14 -1.23
N THR A 143 -14.46 -3.51 -1.00
CA THR A 143 -14.10 -4.94 -0.85
C THR A 143 -14.77 -5.55 0.38
N VAL A 144 -14.77 -4.84 1.50
CA VAL A 144 -15.37 -5.34 2.74
C VAL A 144 -16.89 -5.32 2.68
N SER A 145 -17.52 -4.28 2.11
CA SER A 145 -18.98 -4.22 1.97
C SER A 145 -19.54 -5.27 1.02
N LEU A 146 -18.83 -5.58 -0.08
CA LEU A 146 -19.24 -6.63 -1.02
C LEU A 146 -18.94 -8.04 -0.52
N GLY A 147 -17.88 -8.20 0.28
CA GLY A 147 -17.44 -9.50 0.80
C GLY A 147 -18.08 -9.92 2.12
N SER A 148 -18.72 -9.00 2.84
CA SER A 148 -19.31 -9.28 4.16
C SER A 148 -20.84 -9.42 4.11
N PRO A 149 -21.46 -10.20 5.01
CA PRO A 149 -22.91 -10.24 5.18
C PRO A 149 -23.48 -8.85 5.53
N VAL A 150 -24.81 -8.68 5.38
CA VAL A 150 -25.53 -7.43 5.65
C VAL A 150 -25.10 -6.85 7.01
N PRO A 151 -24.60 -5.60 7.05
CA PRO A 151 -23.98 -5.03 8.24
C PRO A 151 -24.99 -4.90 9.37
N ALA A 152 -24.65 -5.46 10.53
CA ALA A 152 -25.41 -5.23 11.76
C ALA A 152 -25.12 -3.82 12.30
N ALA A 153 -25.95 -3.31 13.23
CA ALA A 153 -25.72 -2.00 13.85
C ALA A 153 -24.33 -1.86 14.52
N ALA A 154 -23.77 -2.96 15.02
CA ALA A 154 -22.42 -3.00 15.56
C ALA A 154 -21.32 -2.80 14.49
N ASP A 155 -21.57 -3.24 13.25
CA ASP A 155 -20.62 -3.09 12.15
C ASP A 155 -20.63 -1.66 11.60
N LEU A 156 -21.76 -0.95 11.69
CA LEU A 156 -21.84 0.49 11.39
C LEU A 156 -21.02 1.33 12.36
N ALA A 157 -21.03 1.01 13.66
CA ALA A 157 -20.20 1.71 14.64
C ALA A 157 -18.70 1.49 14.39
N ARG A 158 -18.31 0.26 14.03
CA ARG A 158 -16.93 -0.07 13.65
C ARG A 158 -16.51 0.57 12.34
N LEU A 159 -17.39 0.61 11.35
CA LEU A 159 -17.16 1.31 10.10
C LEU A 159 -16.94 2.81 10.35
N ALA A 160 -17.74 3.44 11.23
CA ALA A 160 -17.56 4.84 11.59
C ALA A 160 -16.20 5.08 12.27
N GLY A 161 -15.80 4.20 13.20
CA GLY A 161 -14.48 4.24 13.84
C GLY A 161 -13.33 4.10 12.83
N ASN A 162 -13.40 3.10 11.95
CA ASN A 162 -12.38 2.89 10.92
C ASN A 162 -12.30 4.09 9.98
N SER A 163 -13.45 4.62 9.53
CA SER A 163 -13.52 5.79 8.65
C SER A 163 -12.93 7.03 9.31
N PHE A 164 -13.12 7.22 10.62
CA PHE A 164 -12.52 8.31 11.38
C PHE A 164 -10.98 8.24 11.38
N PHE A 165 -10.40 7.06 11.65
CA PHE A 165 -8.94 6.89 11.61
C PHE A 165 -8.36 7.06 10.20
N PHE A 166 -9.05 6.58 9.17
CA PHE A 166 -8.66 6.82 7.79
C PHE A 166 -8.67 8.30 7.45
N ALA A 167 -9.73 9.03 7.82
CA ALA A 167 -9.82 10.47 7.61
C ALA A 167 -8.68 11.20 8.33
N LEU A 168 -8.37 10.84 9.58
CA LEU A 168 -7.32 11.48 10.38
C LEU A 168 -5.90 11.24 9.84
N ILE A 169 -5.65 10.12 9.16
CA ILE A 169 -4.32 9.81 8.59
C ILE A 169 -4.17 10.40 7.18
N VAL A 170 -5.26 10.52 6.43
CA VAL A 170 -5.23 11.02 5.05
C VAL A 170 -5.33 12.56 4.98
N LEU A 171 -5.93 13.20 5.97
CA LEU A 171 -6.26 14.64 6.02
C LEU A 171 -5.33 15.38 6.98
#